data_AF-A0A561WAW8-F1
#
_entry.id   AF-A0A561WAW8-F1
#
_cell.length_a   1.000
_cell.length_b   1.000
_cell.length_c   1.000
_cell.angle_alpha   90.00
_cell.angle_beta   90.00
_cell.angle_gamma   90.00
#
_symmetry.space_group_name_H-M   'P 1'
#
loop_
_entity.id
_entity.type
_entity.pdbx_description
1 polymer ?
#
loop_
_entity_poly.entity_id
_entity_poly.type
_entity_poly.pdbx_seq_one_letter_code
_entity_poly.pdbx_strand_id
1 'polypeptide(L)' 'MSGNLPTPYAELADIIASLPLLLREARRTRRLSLRAAAKELGMSFSTVSRIEAGDDCALSNAIAVLRWLDRMPIGGAS' A
#
# COMPACT_ATOMS: atom_id res chain seq x y z
N MET A 1 -31.38 -7.06 6.02
CA MET A 1 -30.35 -6.09 5.58
C MET A 1 -29.15 -6.29 6.49
N SER A 2 -28.13 -7.03 6.04
CA SER A 2 -26.90 -7.20 6.82
C SER A 2 -26.15 -5.87 6.76
N GLY A 3 -26.27 -5.06 7.80
CA GLY A 3 -25.51 -3.82 7.92
C GLY A 3 -24.03 -4.17 8.06
N ASN A 4 -23.24 -3.90 7.03
CA ASN A 4 -21.78 -3.93 7.16
C ASN A 4 -21.42 -2.85 8.20
N LEU A 5 -20.99 -3.26 9.40
CA LEU A 5 -20.53 -2.30 10.39
C LEU A 5 -19.34 -1.52 9.79
N PRO A 6 -19.25 -0.21 10.01
CA PRO A 6 -18.09 0.55 9.57
C PRO A 6 -16.82 -0.09 10.16
N THR A 7 -15.78 -0.24 9.35
CA THR A 7 -14.46 -0.65 9.83
C THR A 7 -14.06 0.25 11.01
N PRO A 8 -13.78 -0.29 12.20
CA PRO A 8 -13.39 0.51 13.34
C PRO A 8 -12.17 1.38 13.01
N TYR A 9 -12.13 2.62 13.51
CA TYR A 9 -11.00 3.52 13.24
C TYR A 9 -9.65 2.96 13.73
N ALA A 10 -9.65 2.11 14.76
CA ALA A 10 -8.46 1.42 15.23
C ALA A 10 -7.88 0.49 14.13
N GLU A 11 -8.72 -0.28 13.45
CA GLU A 11 -8.29 -1.16 12.36
C GLU A 11 -7.77 -0.35 11.16
N LEU A 12 -8.41 0.77 10.84
CA LEU A 12 -7.90 1.69 9.81
C LEU A 12 -6.53 2.27 10.18
N ALA A 13 -6.34 2.64 11.45
CA ALA A 13 -5.05 3.13 11.94
C ALA A 13 -3.96 2.06 11.86
N ASP A 14 -4.28 0.81 12.21
CA ASP A 14 -3.34 -0.32 12.11
C ASP A 14 -2.93 -0.61 10.66
N ILE A 15 -3.87 -0.52 9.72
CA ILE A 15 -3.59 -0.65 8.28
C ILE A 15 -2.67 0.47 7.80
N ILE A 16 -2.96 1.73 8.17
CA ILE A 16 -2.17 2.89 7.77
C ILE A 16 -0.76 2.81 8.37
N ALA A 17 -0.64 2.41 9.64
CA ALA A 17 0.65 2.22 10.30
C ALA A 17 1.49 1.11 9.64
N SER A 18 0.82 0.09 9.09
CA SER A 18 1.47 -1.03 8.40
C SER A 18 1.82 -0.72 6.93
N LEU A 19 1.37 0.42 6.38
CA LEU A 19 1.52 0.77 4.97
C LEU A 19 2.98 0.67 4.43
N PRO A 20 4.03 1.13 5.14
CA PRO A 20 5.42 1.00 4.70
C PRO A 20 5.83 -0.45 4.43
N LEU A 21 5.46 -1.35 5.34
CA LEU A 21 5.78 -2.77 5.27
C LEU A 21 4.97 -3.45 4.18
N LEU A 22 3.66 -3.19 4.12
CA LEU A 22 2.75 -3.74 3.11
C LEU A 22 3.17 -3.36 1.69
N LEU A 23 3.54 -2.09 1.47
CA LEU A 23 4.03 -1.63 0.17
C LEU A 23 5.32 -2.35 -0.24
N ARG A 24 6.30 -2.42 0.67
CA ARG A 24 7.58 -3.09 0.41
C ARG A 24 7.40 -4.55 0.06
N GLU A 25 6.57 -5.26 0.82
CA GLU A 25 6.32 -6.68 0.62
C GLU A 25 5.60 -6.94 -0.70
N ALA A 26 4.53 -6.20 -0.98
CA ALA A 26 3.82 -6.28 -2.25
C ALA A 26 4.73 -6.01 -3.45
N ARG A 27 5.61 -5.01 -3.34
CA ARG A 27 6.59 -4.70 -4.39
C ARG A 27 7.57 -5.86 -4.62
N ARG A 28 8.11 -6.45 -3.55
CA ARG A 28 9.05 -7.58 -3.61
C ARG A 28 8.39 -8.83 -4.19
N THR A 29 7.17 -9.14 -3.76
CA THR A 29 6.37 -10.26 -4.29
C THR A 29 6.12 -10.13 -5.79
N ARG A 30 5.83 -8.92 -6.27
CA ARG A 30 5.69 -8.63 -7.71
C ARG A 30 7.03 -8.49 -8.45
N ARG A 31 8.16 -8.67 -7.75
CA ARG A 31 9.54 -8.51 -8.27
C ARG A 31 9.77 -7.15 -8.94
N LEU A 32 9.11 -6.11 -8.45
CA LEU A 32 9.21 -4.76 -9.00
C LEU A 32 10.41 -4.04 -8.39
N SER A 33 11.16 -3.34 -9.24
CA SER A 33 12.06 -2.29 -8.77
C SER A 33 11.25 -1.15 -8.15
N LEU A 34 11.87 -0.35 -7.28
CA LEU A 34 11.23 0.87 -6.74
C LEU A 34 10.77 1.83 -7.84
N ARG A 35 11.52 1.94 -8.95
CA ARG A 35 11.14 2.79 -10.10
C ARG A 35 9.91 2.24 -10.83
N ALA A 36 9.83 0.93 -11.00
CA ALA A 36 8.67 0.30 -11.62
C ALA A 36 7.42 0.46 -10.74
N ALA A 37 7.53 0.23 -9.43
CA ALA A 37 6.45 0.46 -8.48
C ALA A 37 6.00 1.93 -8.46
N ALA A 38 6.95 2.88 -8.47
CA ALA A 38 6.65 4.30 -8.54
C ALA A 38 5.87 4.68 -9.81
N LYS A 39 6.24 4.10 -10.96
CA LYS A 39 5.50 4.27 -12.22
C LYS A 39 4.06 3.74 -12.11
N GLU A 40 3.86 2.56 -11.52
CA GLU A 40 2.52 1.99 -11.33
C GLU A 40 1.67 2.76 -10.33
N LEU A 41 2.30 3.34 -9.31
CA LEU A 41 1.64 4.16 -8.28
C LEU A 41 1.36 5.59 -8.76
N GLY A 42 1.95 6.03 -9.87
CA GLY A 42 1.89 7.41 -10.33
C GLY A 42 2.68 8.38 -9.43
N MET A 43 3.78 7.92 -8.85
CA MET A 43 4.61 8.68 -7.90
C MET A 43 6.06 8.79 -8.38
N SER A 44 6.84 9.68 -7.75
CA SER A 44 8.29 9.67 -7.91
C SER A 44 8.91 8.49 -7.16
N PHE A 45 10.07 8.01 -7.65
CA PHE A 45 10.89 7.01 -6.95
C PHE A 45 11.22 7.43 -5.50
N SER A 46 11.56 8.71 -5.30
CA SER A 46 11.92 9.24 -3.98
C SER A 46 10.75 9.16 -3.00
N THR A 47 9.52 9.39 -3.46
CA THR A 47 8.31 9.25 -2.63
C THR A 47 8.10 7.80 -2.22
N VAL A 48 8.18 6.84 -3.14
CA VAL A 48 8.04 5.42 -2.79
C VAL A 48 9.14 4.96 -1.84
N SER A 49 10.38 5.39 -2.05
CA SER A 49 11.50 5.05 -1.17
C SER A 49 11.30 5.56 0.26
N ARG A 50 10.79 6.79 0.43
CA ARG A 50 10.47 7.38 1.74
C ARG A 50 9.33 6.65 2.43
N ILE A 51 8.25 6.35 1.70
CA ILE A 51 7.11 5.59 2.24
C ILE A 51 7.59 4.24 2.75
N GLU A 52 8.36 3.48 1.97
CA GLU A 52 8.87 2.19 2.44
C GLU A 52 9.81 2.32 3.64
N ALA A 53 10.55 3.43 3.76
CA ALA A 53 11.41 3.69 4.91
C ALA A 53 10.63 4.01 6.20
N GLY A 54 9.32 4.31 6.08
CA GLY A 54 8.48 4.73 7.20
C GLY A 54 8.46 6.25 7.42
N ASP A 55 8.97 7.02 6.46
CA ASP A 55 8.88 8.47 6.48
C ASP A 55 7.45 8.95 6.15
N ASP A 56 7.23 10.25 6.31
CA ASP A 56 5.97 10.90 6.02
C ASP A 56 5.53 10.76 4.55
N CYS A 57 4.21 10.76 4.33
CA CYS A 57 3.65 10.85 2.98
C CYS A 57 2.36 11.66 2.97
N ALA A 58 2.07 12.28 1.83
CA ALA A 58 0.78 12.93 1.61
C ALA A 58 -0.36 11.88 1.62
N LEU A 59 -1.53 12.27 2.12
CA LEU A 59 -2.71 11.39 2.16
C LEU A 59 -3.06 10.80 0.78
N SER A 60 -2.91 11.58 -0.29
CA SER A 60 -3.10 11.10 -1.67
C SER A 60 -2.17 9.93 -2.02
N ASN A 61 -0.94 9.93 -1.51
CA ASN A 61 0.00 8.84 -1.71
C ASN A 61 -0.43 7.59 -0.93
N ALA A 62 -0.83 7.76 0.34
CA ALA A 62 -1.35 6.63 1.13
C ALA A 62 -2.56 5.96 0.44
N ILE A 63 -3.50 6.75 -0.08
CA ILE A 63 -4.67 6.25 -0.82
C ILE A 63 -4.24 5.50 -2.09
N ALA A 64 -3.30 6.05 -2.86
CA ALA A 64 -2.81 5.39 -4.06
C ALA A 64 -2.12 4.05 -3.77
N VAL A 65 -1.35 3.97 -2.67
CA VAL A 65 -0.74 2.73 -2.19
C VAL A 65 -1.82 1.72 -1.79
N LEU A 66 -2.79 2.10 -0.96
CA LEU A 66 -3.87 1.20 -0.53
C LEU A 66 -4.65 0.63 -1.72
N ARG A 67 -5.01 1.47 -2.71
CA ARG A 67 -5.67 1.01 -3.94
C ARG A 67 -4.77 0.12 -4.80
N TRP A 68 -3.46 0.33 -4.79
CA TRP A 68 -2.52 -0.50 -5.52
C TRP A 68 -2.33 -1.87 -4.83
N LEU A 69 -2.40 -1.92 -3.50
CA LEU A 69 -2.38 -3.15 -2.71
C LEU A 69 -3.67 -3.98 -2.90
N ASP A 70 -4.83 -3.34 -2.94
CA ASP A 70 -6.13 -3.98 -3.18
C ASP A 70 -6.21 -4.71 -4.53
N ARG A 71 -5.45 -4.25 -5.52
CA ARG A 71 -5.30 -4.94 -6.81
C ARG A 71 -4.46 -6.22 -6.74
N MET A 72 -3.99 -6.65 -5.56
CA MET A 72 -3.36 -7.97 -5.42
C MET A 72 -4.40 -9.08 -5.44
N PRO A 73 -4.28 -10.08 -6.33
CA PRO A 73 -5.06 -11.29 -6.19
C PRO A 73 -4.73 -11.93 -4.83
N ILE A 74 -5.77 -12.22 -4.04
CA ILE A 74 -5.65 -13.04 -2.83
C ILE A 74 -5.38 -14.47 -3.30
N GLY A 75 -4.10 -14.83 -3.42
CA GLY A 75 -3.68 -16.19 -3.76
C GLY A 75 -2.79 -16.27 -4.99
N GLY A 76 -1.48 -16.24 -4.76
CA GLY A 76 -0.56 -17.14 -5.46
C GLY A 76 -0.59 -18.49 -4.72
N ALA A 77 -1.69 -19.22 -4.85
CA ALA A 77 -1.69 -20.66 -4.65
C ALA A 77 -1.81 -21.28 -6.04
N SER A 78 -0.91 -22.23 -6.28
CA SER A 78 -0.64 -22.94 -7.53
C SER A 78 -1.87 -23.43 -8.28
#